data_AF-A0A2T4WIN9-F1
#
_entry.id   AF-A0A2T4WIN9-F1
#
_cell.length_a   1.000
_cell.length_b   1.000
_cell.length_c   1.000
_cell.angle_alpha   90.00
_cell.angle_beta   90.00
_cell.angle_gamma   90.00
#
_symmetry.space_group_name_H-M   'P 1'
#
loop_
_entity.id
_entity.type
_entity.pdbx_description
1 polymer ?
#
loop_
_entity_poly.entity_id
_entity_poly.type
_entity_poly.pdbx_seq_one_letter_code
_entity_poly.pdbx_strand_id
1 'polypeptide(L)'
;MQTLYNFGIQLYGLSIRIASLFSGKARDFIGGRKNWKKNLAASNKSSLPTIWLHAASLGEMEQGVPILKQLRKALPQHQFLITFFSPSGFNNF
;
A
#
# COMPACT_ATOMS: atom_id res chain seq x y z
N MET A 1 -7.64 6.86 28.01
CA MET A 1 -7.96 6.26 26.69
C MET A 1 -6.78 6.34 25.72
N GLN A 2 -6.25 7.53 25.41
CA GLN A 2 -5.16 7.69 24.43
C GLN A 2 -3.85 7.01 24.83
N THR A 3 -3.50 7.01 26.12
CA THR A 3 -2.28 6.35 26.65
C THR A 3 -2.33 4.83 26.49
N LEU A 4 -3.44 4.20 26.89
CA LEU A 4 -3.65 2.76 26.73
C LEU A 4 -3.67 2.34 25.26
N TYR A 5 -4.35 3.12 24.41
CA TYR A 5 -4.38 2.89 22.96
C TYR A 5 -2.97 2.96 22.34
N ASN A 6 -2.21 4.00 22.66
CA ASN A 6 -0.83 4.16 22.17
C ASN A 6 0.08 3.05 22.68
N PHE A 7 -0.06 2.64 23.94
CA PHE A 7 0.66 1.52 24.50
C PHE A 7 0.35 0.21 23.75
N GLY A 8 -0.93 -0.05 23.47
CA GLY A 8 -1.35 -1.19 22.66
C GLY A 8 -0.74 -1.19 21.25
N ILE A 9 -0.71 -0.04 20.59
CA ILE A 9 -0.06 0.10 19.27
C ILE A 9 1.44 -0.19 19.34
N GLN A 10 2.13 0.34 20.35
CA GLN A 10 3.56 0.11 20.54
C GLN A 10 3.85 -1.37 20.79
N LEU A 11 3.06 -2.00 21.66
CA LEU A 11 3.18 -3.42 21.97
C LEU A 11 2.95 -4.28 20.72
N TYR A 12 1.89 -3.99 19.95
CA TYR A 12 1.62 -4.67 18.68
C TYR A 12 2.78 -4.51 17.69
N GLY A 13 3.34 -3.31 17.59
CA GLY A 13 4.51 -3.03 16.77
C GLY A 13 5.73 -3.86 17.18
N LEU A 14 5.96 -4.03 18.49
CA LEU A 14 7.02 -4.89 19.02
C LEU A 14 6.75 -6.36 18.71
N SER A 15 5.51 -6.83 18.90
CA SER A 15 5.10 -8.20 18.58
C SER A 15 5.33 -8.54 17.11
N ILE A 16 5.00 -7.63 16.18
CA ILE A 16 5.28 -7.84 14.75
C ILE A 16 6.78 -7.88 14.48
N ARG A 17 7.58 -7.01 15.11
CA ARG A 17 9.05 -7.05 14.97
C ARG A 17 9.62 -8.40 15.40
N ILE A 18 9.16 -8.93 16.53
CA ILE A 18 9.57 -10.26 16.99
C ILE A 18 9.08 -11.35 16.02
N ALA A 19 7.81 -11.30 15.60
CA ALA A 19 7.24 -12.25 14.64
C ALA A 19 7.96 -12.22 13.27
N SER A 20 8.54 -11.09 12.87
CA SER A 20 9.31 -10.96 11.63
C SER A 20 10.56 -11.83 11.61
N LEU A 21 11.10 -12.25 12.76
CA LEU A 21 12.20 -13.21 12.80
C LEU A 21 11.77 -14.57 12.24
N PHE A 22 10.51 -14.96 12.46
CA PHE A 22 9.98 -16.29 12.14
C PHE A 22 9.08 -16.31 10.90
N SER A 23 8.53 -15.17 10.46
CA SER A 23 7.53 -15.10 9.38
C SER A 23 7.90 -14.11 8.28
N GLY A 24 7.96 -14.59 7.03
CA GLY A 24 8.16 -13.75 5.84
C GLY A 24 7.09 -12.66 5.70
N LYS A 25 5.81 -12.99 5.93
CA LYS A 25 4.70 -12.02 5.89
C LYS A 25 4.90 -10.86 6.87
N ALA A 26 5.40 -11.13 8.07
CA ALA A 26 5.68 -10.09 9.06
C ALA A 26 6.90 -9.23 8.67
N ARG A 27 7.92 -9.82 8.01
CA ARG A 27 9.03 -9.05 7.43
C ARG A 27 8.54 -8.12 6.33
N ASP A 28 7.70 -8.61 5.43
CA ASP A 28 7.14 -7.82 4.33
C ASP A 28 6.25 -6.69 4.84
N PHE A 29 5.47 -6.95 5.89
CA PHE A 29 4.66 -5.92 6.55
C PHE A 29 5.52 -4.76 7.09
N ILE A 30 6.65 -5.07 7.72
CA ILE A 30 7.59 -4.04 8.21
C ILE A 30 8.30 -3.38 7.03
N GLY A 31 8.82 -4.17 6.11
CA GLY A 31 9.61 -3.73 4.96
C GLY A 31 8.83 -2.78 4.05
N GLY A 32 7.61 -3.15 3.66
CA GLY A 32 6.74 -2.35 2.79
C GLY A 32 6.32 -1.00 3.40
N ARG A 33 6.34 -0.87 4.73
CA ARG A 33 6.05 0.39 5.42
C ARG A 33 7.29 1.28 5.58
N LYS A 34 8.49 0.78 5.35
CA LYS A 34 9.70 1.61 5.38
C LYS A 34 9.69 2.57 4.20
N ASN A 35 10.06 3.83 4.44
CA ASN A 35 10.24 4.85 3.41
C ASN A 35 9.02 5.13 2.50
N TRP A 36 7.80 4.76 2.91
CA TRP A 36 6.60 4.92 2.08
C TRP A 36 6.39 6.37 1.61
N LYS A 37 6.69 7.36 2.47
CA LYS A 37 6.61 8.79 2.11
C LYS A 37 7.56 9.15 0.98
N LYS A 38 8.80 8.66 1.03
CA LYS A 38 9.81 8.86 -0.01
C LYS A 38 9.39 8.19 -1.31
N ASN A 39 8.88 6.96 -1.24
CA ASN A 39 8.42 6.21 -2.41
C ASN A 39 7.21 6.89 -3.06
N LEU A 40 6.26 7.40 -2.26
CA LEU A 40 5.10 8.15 -2.74
C LEU A 40 5.53 9.45 -3.43
N ALA A 41 6.41 10.24 -2.78
CA ALA A 41 6.93 11.46 -3.37
C ALA A 41 7.70 11.21 -4.68
N ALA A 42 8.44 10.09 -4.76
CA ALA A 42 9.14 9.70 -5.97
C ALA A 42 8.20 9.24 -7.09
N SER A 43 7.03 8.71 -6.75
CA SER A 43 6.01 8.22 -7.71
C SER A 43 5.11 9.35 -8.21
N ASN A 44 4.93 10.42 -7.44
CA ASN A 44 4.08 11.56 -7.79
C ASN A 44 4.88 12.70 -8.46
N LYS A 45 5.55 12.39 -9.58
CA LYS A 45 6.42 13.35 -10.30
C LYS A 45 5.81 13.95 -11.56
N SER A 46 4.69 13.45 -12.06
CA SER A 46 4.11 14.03 -13.28
C SER A 46 3.32 15.29 -12.96
N SER A 47 3.34 16.24 -13.88
CA SER A 47 2.48 17.43 -13.84
C SER A 47 1.02 17.12 -14.21
N LEU A 48 0.72 15.87 -14.58
CA LEU A 48 -0.62 15.44 -14.93
C LEU A 48 -1.49 15.29 -13.69
N PRO A 49 -2.81 15.55 -13.80
CA PRO A 49 -3.76 15.20 -12.76
C PRO A 49 -3.66 13.71 -12.42
N THR A 50 -3.63 13.40 -11.12
CA THR A 50 -3.44 12.03 -10.63
C THR A 50 -4.75 11.40 -10.19
N ILE A 51 -5.05 10.22 -10.74
CA ILE A 51 -6.11 9.34 -10.26
C ILE A 51 -5.46 8.32 -9.34
N TRP A 52 -5.83 8.36 -8.06
CA TRP A 52 -5.31 7.44 -7.05
C TRP A 52 -6.32 6.33 -6.79
N LEU A 53 -5.92 5.08 -7.06
CA LEU A 53 -6.67 3.89 -6.69
C LEU A 53 -5.95 3.17 -5.54
N HIS A 54 -6.72 2.80 -4.53
CA HIS A 54 -6.24 2.01 -3.40
C HIS A 54 -6.98 0.69 -3.32
N ALA A 55 -6.25 -0.40 -3.12
CA ALA A 55 -6.80 -1.72 -2.85
C ALA A 55 -6.21 -2.28 -1.54
N ALA A 56 -7.07 -2.84 -0.70
CA ALA A 56 -6.62 -3.48 0.53
C ALA A 56 -5.95 -4.85 0.24
N SER A 57 -6.41 -5.53 -0.81
CA SER A 57 -5.96 -6.88 -1.19
C SER A 57 -5.72 -7.04 -2.69
N LEU A 58 -5.05 -8.14 -3.08
CA LEU A 58 -4.87 -8.51 -4.48
C LEU A 58 -6.21 -8.76 -5.17
N GLY A 59 -7.13 -9.50 -4.53
CA GLY A 59 -8.44 -9.84 -5.12
C GLY A 59 -9.31 -8.62 -5.40
N GLU A 60 -9.28 -7.61 -4.53
CA GLU A 60 -9.95 -6.32 -4.80
C GLU A 60 -9.37 -5.62 -6.03
N MET A 61 -8.04 -5.67 -6.19
CA MET A 61 -7.41 -5.07 -7.36
C MET A 61 -7.73 -5.83 -8.63
N GLU A 62 -7.74 -7.17 -8.62
CA GLU A 62 -8.14 -7.99 -9.77
C GLU A 62 -9.54 -7.62 -10.26
N GLN A 63 -10.47 -7.41 -9.33
CA GLN A 63 -11.82 -6.90 -9.64
C GLN A 63 -11.80 -5.47 -10.20
N GLY A 64 -10.85 -4.64 -9.76
CA GLY A 64 -10.64 -3.27 -10.24
C GLY A 64 -9.91 -3.14 -11.59
N VAL A 65 -9.21 -4.17 -12.07
CA VAL A 65 -8.44 -4.12 -13.33
C VAL A 65 -9.29 -3.72 -14.54
N PRO A 66 -10.50 -4.27 -14.76
CA PRO A 66 -11.37 -3.85 -15.88
C PRO A 66 -11.70 -2.36 -15.83
N ILE A 67 -11.95 -1.82 -14.63
CA ILE A 67 -12.24 -0.40 -14.40
C ILE A 67 -11.01 0.44 -14.74
N LEU A 68 -9.84 0.04 -14.22
CA LEU A 68 -8.57 0.73 -14.52
C LEU A 68 -8.28 0.77 -16.02
N LYS A 69 -8.52 -0.33 -16.74
CA LYS A 69 -8.33 -0.40 -18.19
C LYS A 69 -9.24 0.58 -18.92
N GLN A 70 -10.50 0.70 -18.52
CA GLN A 70 -11.43 1.66 -19.12
C GLN A 70 -11.05 3.11 -18.77
N LEU A 71 -10.69 3.40 -17.52
CA LEU A 71 -10.25 4.72 -17.10
C LEU A 71 -9.00 5.18 -17.85
N ARG A 72 -8.00 4.30 -18.05
CA ARG A 72 -6.81 4.64 -18.84
C ARG A 72 -7.12 5.00 -20.29
N LYS A 73 -8.16 4.41 -20.88
CA LYS A 73 -8.63 4.76 -22.23
C LYS A 73 -9.37 6.10 -22.26
N ALA A 74 -10.24 6.33 -21.28
CA ALA A 74 -11.04 7.55 -21.20
C ALA A 74 -10.22 8.78 -20.77
N LEU A 75 -9.18 8.57 -19.96
CA LEU A 75 -8.37 9.63 -19.33
C LEU A 75 -6.87 9.40 -19.62
N PRO A 76 -6.43 9.47 -20.90
CA PRO A 76 -5.07 9.16 -21.28
C PRO A 76 -4.03 10.18 -20.77
N GLN A 77 -4.47 11.39 -20.43
CA GLN A 77 -3.64 12.47 -19.88
C GLN A 77 -3.67 12.53 -18.35
N HIS A 78 -3.97 11.42 -17.67
CA HIS A 78 -3.91 11.33 -16.22
C HIS A 78 -2.81 10.36 -15.78
N GLN A 79 -2.14 10.71 -14.68
CA GLN A 79 -1.28 9.77 -13.99
C GLN A 79 -2.15 8.82 -13.15
N PHE A 80 -1.87 7.52 -13.20
CA PHE A 80 -2.53 6.54 -12.34
C PHE A 80 -1.57 6.12 -11.24
N LEU A 81 -1.95 6.38 -9.98
CA LEU A 81 -1.24 5.91 -8.80
C LEU A 81 -2.03 4.76 -8.19
N ILE A 82 -1.38 3.61 -7.98
CA ILE A 82 -2.00 2.44 -7.36
C ILE A 82 -1.26 2.13 -6.07
N THR A 83 -1.98 2.01 -4.97
CA THR A 83 -1.40 1.63 -3.67
C THR A 83 -2.10 0.42 -3.08
N PHE A 84 -1.31 -0.40 -2.38
CA PHE A 84 -1.79 -1.60 -1.72
C PHE A 84 -1.60 -1.51 -0.22
N PHE A 85 -2.59 -1.98 0.55
CA PHE A 85 -2.41 -2.18 1.99
C PHE A 85 -1.65 -3.48 2.30
N SER A 86 -1.94 -4.55 1.55
CA SER A 86 -1.35 -5.87 1.77
C SER A 86 -0.06 -6.08 0.96
N PRO A 87 0.96 -6.75 1.54
CA PRO A 87 2.16 -7.12 0.80
C PRO A 87 1.86 -8.03 -0.40
N SER A 88 0.85 -8.90 -0.29
CA SER A 88 0.45 -9.76 -1.40
C SER A 88 -0.09 -8.97 -2.59
N GLY A 89 -0.87 -7.90 -2.37
CA GLY A 89 -1.28 -7.00 -3.44
C GLY A 89 -0.08 -6.32 -4.09
N PHE A 90 0.84 -5.78 -3.29
CA PHE A 90 2.03 -5.09 -3.81
C PHE A 90 3.02 -6.01 -4.55
N ASN A 91 3.20 -7.25 -4.10
CA ASN A 91 4.21 -8.17 -4.64
C ASN A 91 3.72 -8.99 -5.83
N ASN A 92 2.41 -9.06 -6.09
CA ASN A 92 1.83 -9.94 -7.11
C ASN A 92 0.99 -9.20 -8.17
N PHE A 93 0.92 -7.87 -8.08
CA PHE A 93 0.28 -7.02 -9.08
C PHE A 93 1.32 -6.41 -10.02
#